data_AF-A0A3B3ZMX5-F1
#
_entry.id   AF-A0A3B3ZMX5-F1
#
_cell.length_a   1.000
_cell.length_b   1.000
_cell.length_c   1.000
_cell.angle_alpha   90.00
_cell.angle_beta   90.00
_cell.angle_gamma   90.00
#
_symmetry.space_group_name_H-M   'P 1'
#
loop_
_entity.id
_entity.type
_entity.pdbx_description
1 polymer ?
#
loop_
_entity_poly.entity_id
_entity_poly.type
_entity_poly.pdbx_seq_one_letter_code
_entity_poly.pdbx_strand_id
1 'polypeptide(L)'
;LIKYDGFDCVYGLELHKDERVQGLEVLLADAMIGKAVEHMFETEEGPKEEWRGMVLARAPIMTSWFYITYEKDPVLYMYQLLDDYKEGDLRIMPDNKNTHLGGPVEREPGEVVDSLVGKQVEYAKEDGGKRTGMVIHQVEAKPSVYFIKFDDDFLIYVYDLVKTS
;
A
#
# COMPACT_ATOMS: atom_id res chain seq x y z
N LEU A 1 -19.14 -7.24 15.96
CA LEU A 1 -20.41 -7.72 15.35
C LEU A 1 -20.08 -8.26 13.96
N ILE A 2 -20.56 -9.45 13.60
CA ILE A 2 -20.18 -10.18 12.39
C ILE A 2 -21.45 -10.70 11.72
N LYS A 3 -21.60 -10.48 10.42
CA LYS A 3 -22.64 -11.06 9.56
C LYS A 3 -21.98 -12.20 8.78
N TYR A 4 -22.36 -13.44 9.08
CA TYR A 4 -21.88 -14.60 8.34
C TYR A 4 -22.71 -14.80 7.07
N ASP A 5 -22.06 -15.22 5.99
CA ASP A 5 -22.73 -15.59 4.75
C ASP A 5 -23.63 -16.81 4.99
N GLY A 6 -24.87 -16.76 4.46
CA GLY A 6 -25.87 -17.81 4.64
C GLY A 6 -26.65 -17.75 5.96
N PHE A 7 -26.37 -16.79 6.85
CA PHE A 7 -27.11 -16.59 8.09
C PHE A 7 -27.76 -15.20 8.14
N ASP A 8 -29.03 -15.14 8.51
CA ASP A 8 -29.78 -13.87 8.58
C ASP A 8 -29.44 -13.05 9.83
N CYS A 9 -28.96 -13.70 10.89
CA CYS A 9 -28.63 -13.08 12.17
C CYS A 9 -27.24 -12.43 12.19
N VAL A 10 -27.07 -11.43 13.07
CA VAL A 10 -25.77 -10.78 13.37
C VAL A 10 -25.23 -11.31 14.70
N TYR A 11 -23.94 -11.61 14.74
CA TYR A 11 -23.27 -12.25 15.87
C TYR A 11 -22.30 -11.29 16.58
N GLY A 12 -22.23 -11.34 17.91
CA GLY A 12 -21.25 -10.61 18.71
C GLY A 12 -20.22 -11.56 19.30
N LEU A 13 -18.97 -11.50 18.81
CA LEU A 13 -17.85 -12.33 19.26
C LEU A 13 -16.65 -11.44 19.54
N GLU A 14 -15.90 -11.75 20.61
CA GLU A 14 -14.60 -11.15 20.88
C GLU A 14 -13.51 -11.94 20.16
N LEU A 15 -13.42 -11.76 18.84
CA LEU A 15 -12.62 -12.60 17.93
C LEU A 15 -11.17 -12.88 18.38
N HIS A 16 -10.53 -11.93 19.07
CA HIS A 16 -9.14 -12.05 19.54
C HIS A 16 -8.98 -12.68 20.93
N LYS A 17 -10.06 -12.84 21.69
CA LYS A 17 -10.06 -13.41 23.05
C LYS A 17 -10.85 -14.72 23.14
N ASP A 18 -11.68 -14.97 22.15
CA ASP A 18 -12.51 -16.16 22.10
C ASP A 18 -11.68 -17.35 21.62
N GLU A 19 -11.33 -18.26 22.54
CA GLU A 19 -10.51 -19.46 22.27
C GLU A 19 -11.12 -20.41 21.22
N ARG A 20 -12.43 -20.25 20.94
CA ARG A 20 -13.13 -21.01 19.90
C ARG A 20 -12.83 -20.48 18.50
N VAL A 21 -12.38 -19.22 18.40
CA VAL A 21 -12.00 -18.59 17.15
C VAL A 21 -10.56 -19.00 16.84
N GLN A 22 -10.42 -19.93 15.91
CA GLN A 22 -9.13 -20.46 15.47
C GLN A 22 -8.93 -20.20 13.98
N GLY A 23 -7.69 -19.99 13.54
CA GLY A 23 -7.38 -19.78 12.13
C GLY A 23 -8.05 -18.54 11.53
N LEU A 24 -8.23 -17.49 12.33
CA LEU A 24 -8.76 -16.22 11.86
C LEU A 24 -7.77 -15.58 10.87
N GLU A 25 -8.03 -15.79 9.59
CA GLU A 25 -7.32 -15.18 8.48
C GLU A 25 -8.31 -14.83 7.36
N VAL A 26 -7.85 -14.05 6.39
CA VAL A 26 -8.46 -13.92 5.04
C VAL A 26 -9.61 -12.92 4.86
N LEU A 27 -9.51 -11.75 5.50
CA LEU A 27 -9.99 -10.50 4.88
C LEU A 27 -9.00 -9.35 5.12
N LEU A 28 -8.24 -9.40 6.22
CA LEU A 28 -7.30 -8.36 6.57
C LEU A 28 -6.14 -8.22 5.57
N ALA A 29 -5.58 -9.35 5.12
CA ALA A 29 -4.43 -9.36 4.19
C ALA A 29 -4.72 -8.55 2.91
N ASP A 30 -5.84 -8.85 2.25
CA ASP A 30 -6.23 -8.12 1.05
C ASP A 30 -6.82 -6.74 1.38
N ALA A 31 -7.45 -6.56 2.56
CA ALA A 31 -7.96 -5.27 3.00
C ALA A 31 -6.88 -4.24 3.32
N MET A 32 -5.64 -4.67 3.61
CA MET A 32 -4.48 -3.80 3.79
C MET A 32 -4.00 -3.22 2.45
N ILE A 33 -4.21 -3.93 1.34
CA ILE A 33 -3.72 -3.52 0.04
C ILE A 33 -4.38 -2.19 -0.38
N GLY A 34 -3.56 -1.24 -0.82
CA GLY A 34 -3.96 0.12 -1.17
C GLY A 34 -4.21 1.04 0.02
N LYS A 35 -4.05 0.57 1.27
CA LYS A 35 -4.24 1.40 2.46
C LYS A 35 -2.98 2.15 2.84
N ALA A 36 -3.19 3.37 3.33
CA ALA A 36 -2.18 4.07 4.09
C ALA A 36 -1.99 3.40 5.45
N VAL A 37 -0.75 3.27 5.89
CA VAL A 37 -0.38 2.64 7.16
C VAL A 37 0.65 3.49 7.89
N GLU A 38 0.71 3.31 9.20
CA GLU A 38 1.82 3.75 10.03
C GLU A 38 2.53 2.47 10.52
N HIS A 39 3.82 2.38 10.22
CA HIS A 39 4.66 1.23 10.56
C HIS A 39 5.71 1.69 11.58
N MET A 40 5.77 1.00 12.72
CA MET A 40 6.65 1.32 13.82
C MET A 40 7.92 0.49 13.74
N PHE A 41 9.08 1.15 13.80
CA PHE A 41 10.39 0.52 13.80
C PHE A 41 11.10 0.75 15.13
N GLU A 42 11.75 -0.28 15.66
CA GLU A 42 12.62 -0.13 16.83
C GLU A 42 13.85 0.71 16.47
N THR A 43 14.27 1.57 17.41
CA THR A 43 15.51 2.34 17.31
C THR A 43 16.50 1.82 18.36
N GLU A 44 17.80 1.86 18.07
CA GLU A 44 18.85 1.25 18.92
C GLU A 44 18.87 1.79 20.36
N GLU A 45 18.45 3.04 20.58
CA GLU A 45 18.54 3.70 21.89
C GLU A 45 17.28 4.51 22.29
N GLY A 46 16.15 4.33 21.60
CA GLY A 46 15.02 5.25 21.71
C GLY A 46 13.62 4.65 21.55
N PRO A 47 12.57 5.49 21.60
CA PRO A 47 11.21 5.06 21.30
C PRO A 47 11.11 4.56 19.85
N LYS A 48 10.11 3.73 19.56
CA LYS A 48 9.84 3.30 18.18
C LYS A 48 9.59 4.52 17.28
N GLU A 49 10.16 4.53 16.09
CA GLU A 49 9.91 5.55 15.09
C GLU A 49 8.73 5.13 14.21
N GLU A 50 7.80 6.05 13.98
CA GLU A 50 6.65 5.82 13.10
C GLU A 50 6.96 6.29 11.67
N TRP A 51 6.72 5.39 10.72
CA TRP A 51 6.90 5.62 9.30
C TRP A 51 5.56 5.48 8.58
N ARG A 52 5.10 6.58 7.98
CA ARG A 52 3.89 6.59 7.17
C ARG A 52 4.17 6.03 5.78
N GLY A 53 3.33 5.12 5.33
CA GLY A 53 3.50 4.43 4.05
C GLY A 53 2.21 3.92 3.45
N MET A 54 2.33 3.11 2.41
CA MET A 54 1.20 2.49 1.71
C MET A 54 1.53 1.06 1.32
N VAL A 55 0.62 0.14 1.63
CA VAL A 55 0.71 -1.26 1.17
C VAL A 55 0.28 -1.31 -0.29
N LEU A 56 1.12 -1.84 -1.16
CA LEU A 56 0.97 -1.72 -2.61
C LEU A 56 0.32 -2.95 -3.22
N ALA A 57 0.82 -4.14 -2.83
CA ALA A 57 0.34 -5.42 -3.32
C ALA A 57 0.88 -6.55 -2.45
N ARG A 58 0.34 -7.75 -2.65
CA ARG A 58 0.95 -8.99 -2.14
C ARG A 58 2.16 -9.36 -3.00
N ALA A 59 3.24 -9.83 -2.38
CA ALA A 59 4.39 -10.30 -3.14
C ALA A 59 4.02 -11.59 -3.93
N PRO A 60 4.43 -11.70 -5.21
CA PRO A 60 3.91 -12.72 -6.12
C PRO A 60 4.36 -14.15 -5.79
N ILE A 61 5.58 -14.31 -5.25
CA ILE A 61 6.14 -15.63 -4.91
C ILE A 61 6.01 -15.89 -3.40
N MET A 62 6.40 -14.90 -2.58
CA MET A 62 6.35 -14.99 -1.13
C MET A 62 5.00 -14.50 -0.64
N THR A 63 3.98 -15.34 -0.72
CA THR A 63 2.59 -14.93 -0.46
C THR A 63 2.33 -14.51 1.00
N SER A 64 3.22 -14.74 1.96
CA SER A 64 3.10 -14.15 3.31
C SER A 64 3.66 -12.73 3.40
N TRP A 65 4.22 -12.18 2.32
CA TRP A 65 4.89 -10.89 2.26
C TRP A 65 4.11 -9.89 1.40
N PHE A 66 4.28 -8.61 1.71
CA PHE A 66 3.61 -7.50 1.06
C PHE A 66 4.63 -6.48 0.57
N TYR A 67 4.36 -5.93 -0.60
CA TYR A 67 5.05 -4.74 -1.07
C TYR A 67 4.52 -3.50 -0.37
N ILE A 68 5.42 -2.65 0.10
CA ILE A 68 5.13 -1.40 0.81
C ILE A 68 6.14 -0.34 0.42
N THR A 69 5.74 0.93 0.48
CA THR A 69 6.65 2.08 0.35
C THR A 69 6.31 3.12 1.42
N TYR A 70 7.23 4.06 1.66
CA TYR A 70 7.10 5.06 2.71
C TYR A 70 7.20 6.48 2.15
N GLU A 71 6.53 7.44 2.79
CA GLU A 71 6.53 8.84 2.34
C GLU A 71 7.93 9.47 2.42
N LYS A 72 8.69 9.14 3.47
CA LYS A 72 10.06 9.64 3.68
C LYS A 72 11.10 8.96 2.78
N ASP A 73 10.82 7.74 2.32
CA ASP A 73 11.70 6.95 1.47
C ASP A 73 10.89 6.17 0.41
N PRO A 74 10.64 6.76 -0.76
CA PRO A 74 9.70 6.26 -1.77
C PRO A 74 10.31 5.14 -2.62
N VAL A 75 10.92 4.15 -1.98
CA VAL A 75 11.41 2.91 -2.61
C VAL A 75 10.55 1.72 -2.23
N LEU A 76 10.66 0.64 -3.00
CA LEU A 76 9.89 -0.58 -2.80
C LEU A 76 10.52 -1.46 -1.73
N TYR A 77 9.81 -1.66 -0.63
CA TYR A 77 10.14 -2.60 0.43
C TYR A 77 9.22 -3.82 0.39
N MET A 78 9.61 -4.85 1.14
CA MET A 78 8.81 -6.06 1.29
C MET A 78 8.91 -6.58 2.73
N TYR A 79 7.77 -6.78 3.40
CA TYR A 79 7.70 -7.25 4.80
C TYR A 79 6.53 -8.23 5.02
N GLN A 80 6.57 -8.97 6.13
CA GLN A 80 5.47 -9.82 6.59
C GLN A 80 4.47 -9.01 7.43
N LEU A 81 3.83 -8.03 6.81
CA LEU A 81 3.00 -7.01 7.47
C LEU A 81 1.85 -7.54 8.35
N LEU A 82 1.42 -8.78 8.17
CA LEU A 82 0.44 -9.42 9.05
C LEU A 82 1.01 -9.69 10.44
N ASP A 83 2.29 -9.99 10.54
CA ASP A 83 2.96 -10.23 11.82
C ASP A 83 3.18 -8.89 12.54
N ASP A 84 3.65 -7.87 11.83
CA ASP A 84 3.74 -6.49 12.36
C ASP A 84 2.37 -5.98 12.86
N TYR A 85 1.28 -6.26 12.12
CA TYR A 85 -0.07 -5.89 12.56
C TYR A 85 -0.50 -6.64 13.84
N LYS A 86 -0.19 -7.94 13.96
CA LYS A 86 -0.54 -8.74 15.15
C LYS A 86 0.24 -8.28 16.38
N GLU A 87 1.49 -7.89 16.19
CA GLU A 87 2.37 -7.38 17.25
C GLU A 87 2.02 -5.94 17.65
N GLY A 88 1.16 -5.28 16.87
CA GLY A 88 0.75 -3.90 17.10
C GLY A 88 1.76 -2.88 16.61
N ASP A 89 2.67 -3.29 15.72
CA ASP A 89 3.71 -2.49 15.06
C ASP A 89 3.31 -1.95 13.68
N LEU A 90 2.09 -2.29 13.22
CA LEU A 90 1.51 -1.73 12.02
C LEU A 90 0.05 -1.31 12.26
N ARG A 91 -0.25 -0.04 12.00
CA ARG A 91 -1.60 0.54 12.09
C ARG A 91 -2.12 0.90 10.70
N ILE A 92 -3.28 0.36 10.33
CA ILE A 92 -3.99 0.78 9.11
C ILE A 92 -4.68 2.11 9.39
N MET A 93 -4.37 3.13 8.60
CA MET A 93 -5.02 4.43 8.72
C MET A 93 -6.45 4.37 8.15
N PRO A 94 -7.42 5.08 8.75
CA PRO A 94 -8.75 5.20 8.15
C PRO A 94 -8.64 5.83 6.77
N ASP A 95 -9.41 5.31 5.81
CA ASP A 95 -9.52 5.95 4.51
C ASP A 95 -10.05 7.38 4.72
N ASN A 96 -9.27 8.40 4.35
CA ASN A 96 -9.76 9.77 4.25
C ASN A 96 -10.72 9.88 3.04
N LYS A 97 -11.88 9.24 3.13
CA LYS A 97 -12.99 9.41 2.18
C LYS A 97 -13.85 10.64 2.51
N ASN A 98 -13.38 11.55 3.37
CA ASN A 98 -14.21 12.69 3.78
C ASN A 98 -13.42 13.99 4.00
N THR A 99 -12.67 14.42 3.00
CA THR A 99 -12.32 15.84 2.79
C THR A 99 -12.58 16.19 1.32
N HIS A 100 -13.84 16.51 1.03
CA HIS A 100 -14.34 17.27 -0.13
C HIS A 100 -13.52 17.26 -1.43
N LEU A 101 -13.71 16.20 -2.25
CA LEU A 101 -13.96 16.21 -3.71
C LEU A 101 -13.55 14.85 -4.29
N GLY A 102 -14.55 14.05 -4.66
CA GLY A 102 -14.38 12.75 -5.30
C GLY A 102 -14.59 11.59 -4.33
N GLY A 103 -15.74 10.92 -4.41
CA GLY A 103 -15.85 9.52 -3.98
C GLY A 103 -14.88 8.63 -4.78
N PRO A 104 -15.07 7.30 -4.86
CA PRO A 104 -14.53 6.63 -6.04
C PRO A 104 -15.06 7.43 -7.22
N VAL A 105 -14.17 8.09 -7.98
CA VAL A 105 -14.59 8.70 -9.23
C VAL A 105 -15.28 7.55 -9.95
N GLU A 106 -16.60 7.65 -10.10
CA GLU A 106 -17.31 6.88 -11.10
C GLU A 106 -16.59 7.28 -12.38
N ARG A 107 -15.60 6.46 -12.76
CA ARG A 107 -14.93 6.60 -14.04
C ARG A 107 -16.07 6.57 -15.04
N GLU A 108 -16.21 7.63 -15.83
CA GLU A 108 -17.11 7.58 -16.95
C GLU A 108 -16.77 6.30 -17.72
N PRO A 109 -17.77 5.47 -18.08
CA PRO A 109 -17.53 4.20 -18.75
C PRO A 109 -16.90 4.49 -20.12
N GLY A 110 -15.57 4.51 -20.19
CA GLY A 110 -14.82 4.84 -21.40
C GLY A 110 -13.47 5.55 -21.20
N GLU A 111 -13.15 6.09 -20.02
CA GLU A 111 -11.85 6.77 -19.82
C GLU A 111 -10.73 5.76 -19.57
N VAL A 112 -10.09 5.31 -20.65
CA VAL A 112 -8.88 4.50 -20.60
C VAL A 112 -7.71 5.45 -20.36
N VAL A 113 -7.28 5.61 -19.11
CA VAL A 113 -5.96 6.20 -18.84
C VAL A 113 -4.94 5.16 -19.29
N ASP A 114 -4.34 5.39 -20.46
CA ASP A 114 -3.28 4.52 -20.99
C ASP A 114 -2.20 4.34 -19.93
N SER A 115 -1.90 3.07 -19.62
CA SER A 115 -0.86 2.72 -18.67
C SER A 115 0.48 3.33 -19.13
N LEU A 116 1.21 3.91 -18.17
CA LEU A 116 2.54 4.48 -18.45
C LEU A 116 3.64 3.41 -18.49
N VAL A 117 3.31 2.13 -18.25
CA VAL A 117 4.28 1.03 -18.25
C VAL A 117 5.02 0.95 -19.59
N GLY A 118 6.34 0.80 -19.53
CA GLY A 118 7.25 0.79 -20.67
C GLY A 118 7.68 2.18 -21.16
N LYS A 119 7.12 3.27 -20.62
CA LYS A 119 7.56 4.63 -20.98
C LYS A 119 8.84 5.02 -20.23
N GLN A 120 9.70 5.75 -20.94
CA GLN A 120 10.86 6.43 -20.36
C GLN A 120 10.41 7.67 -19.58
N VAL A 121 11.06 7.93 -18.46
CA VAL A 121 10.81 9.09 -17.59
C VAL A 121 12.11 9.81 -17.30
N GLU A 122 12.01 11.13 -17.18
CA GLU A 122 13.10 12.01 -16.74
C GLU A 122 12.69 12.71 -15.44
N TYR A 123 13.54 12.63 -14.43
CA TYR A 123 13.41 13.39 -13.18
C TYR A 123 14.53 14.41 -13.07
N ALA A 124 14.18 15.68 -12.83
CA ALA A 124 15.16 16.72 -12.54
C ALA A 124 15.54 16.63 -11.06
N LYS A 125 16.80 16.33 -10.78
CA LYS A 125 17.39 16.39 -9.43
C LYS A 125 17.54 17.86 -9.03
N GLU A 126 17.52 18.14 -7.73
CA GLU A 126 17.64 19.51 -7.19
C GLU A 126 18.99 20.17 -7.55
N ASP A 127 20.02 19.36 -7.77
CA ASP A 127 21.35 19.80 -8.23
C ASP A 127 21.40 20.19 -9.72
N GLY A 128 20.27 20.15 -10.43
CA GLY A 128 20.17 20.43 -11.86
C GLY A 128 20.52 19.24 -12.74
N GLY A 129 20.88 18.10 -12.16
CA GLY A 129 21.07 16.84 -12.87
C GLY A 129 19.74 16.26 -13.38
N LYS A 130 19.83 15.42 -14.41
CA LYS A 130 18.68 14.64 -14.88
C LYS A 130 18.89 13.17 -14.58
N ARG A 131 17.83 12.50 -14.15
CA ARG A 131 17.78 11.06 -13.93
C ARG A 131 16.82 10.44 -14.94
N THR A 132 17.30 9.48 -15.72
CA THR A 132 16.47 8.71 -16.67
C THR A 132 16.10 7.36 -16.08
N GLY A 133 14.92 6.86 -16.43
CA GLY A 133 14.44 5.57 -15.98
C GLY A 133 13.21 5.11 -16.74
N MET A 134 12.73 3.92 -16.42
CA MET A 134 11.57 3.31 -17.06
C MET A 134 10.48 2.99 -16.05
N VAL A 135 9.23 3.23 -16.45
CA VAL A 135 8.06 2.74 -15.71
C VAL A 135 7.92 1.24 -15.95
N ILE A 136 8.04 0.42 -14.91
CA ILE A 136 8.09 -1.04 -15.04
C ILE A 136 6.83 -1.75 -14.55
N HIS A 137 6.00 -1.08 -13.74
CA HIS A 137 4.78 -1.66 -13.19
C HIS A 137 3.78 -0.58 -12.77
N GLN A 138 2.49 -0.90 -12.83
CA GLN A 138 1.40 -0.07 -12.34
C GLN A 138 0.71 -0.81 -11.20
N VAL A 139 0.51 -0.14 -10.07
CA VAL A 139 -0.10 -0.76 -8.88
C VAL A 139 -1.61 -0.93 -9.10
N GLU A 140 -2.09 -2.16 -9.03
CA GLU A 140 -3.51 -2.48 -9.30
C GLU A 140 -4.47 -1.79 -8.33
N ALA A 141 -4.13 -1.76 -7.04
CA ALA A 141 -4.97 -1.16 -6.00
C ALA A 141 -5.01 0.37 -6.03
N LYS A 142 -4.01 1.02 -6.65
CA LYS A 142 -3.96 2.46 -6.85
C LYS A 142 -3.33 2.79 -8.22
N PRO A 143 -4.14 2.85 -9.30
CA PRO A 143 -3.64 2.97 -10.67
C PRO A 143 -2.82 4.23 -11.00
N SER A 144 -2.84 5.25 -10.13
CA SER A 144 -1.97 6.42 -10.27
C SER A 144 -0.54 6.16 -9.77
N VAL A 145 -0.31 5.07 -9.04
CA VAL A 145 1.00 4.70 -8.48
C VAL A 145 1.72 3.73 -9.40
N TYR A 146 3.01 4.00 -9.62
CA TYR A 146 3.87 3.26 -10.54
C TYR A 146 5.21 2.91 -9.92
N PHE A 147 5.78 1.79 -10.37
CA PHE A 147 7.16 1.43 -10.08
C PHE A 147 8.06 1.96 -11.19
N ILE A 148 9.13 2.64 -10.80
CA ILE A 148 10.11 3.24 -11.70
C ILE A 148 11.48 2.66 -11.37
N LYS A 149 12.16 2.16 -12.40
CA LYS A 149 13.55 1.74 -12.32
C LYS A 149 14.41 2.77 -13.02
N PHE A 150 15.21 3.52 -12.26
CA PHE A 150 16.18 4.45 -12.82
C PHE A 150 17.45 3.73 -13.27
N ASP A 151 18.14 4.31 -14.25
CA ASP A 151 19.30 3.69 -14.89
C ASP A 151 20.55 3.69 -13.99
N ASP A 152 20.66 4.68 -13.10
CA ASP A 152 21.82 4.95 -12.24
C ASP A 152 21.78 4.25 -10.87
N ASP A 153 20.79 3.39 -10.62
CA ASP A 153 20.55 2.78 -9.31
C ASP A 153 19.86 1.42 -9.43
N PHE A 154 19.94 0.60 -8.40
CA PHE A 154 19.38 -0.74 -8.33
C PHE A 154 18.01 -0.78 -7.63
N LEU A 155 17.64 0.28 -6.91
CA LEU A 155 16.37 0.37 -6.20
C LEU A 155 15.19 0.55 -7.18
N ILE A 156 14.02 0.05 -6.76
CA ILE A 156 12.74 0.31 -7.41
C ILE A 156 12.07 1.44 -6.65
N TYR A 157 11.76 2.53 -7.35
CA TYR A 157 11.09 3.68 -6.78
C TYR A 157 9.58 3.60 -7.00
N VAL A 158 8.81 4.16 -6.08
CA VAL A 158 7.36 4.17 -6.12
C VAL A 158 6.87 5.61 -6.16
N TYR A 159 6.19 5.98 -7.24
CA TYR A 159 5.71 7.35 -7.44
C TYR A 159 4.22 7.38 -7.79
N ASP A 160 3.52 8.38 -7.25
CA ASP A 160 2.16 8.75 -7.65
C ASP A 160 2.23 9.73 -8.82
N LEU A 161 1.94 9.24 -10.03
CA LEU A 161 1.99 10.02 -11.27
C LEU A 161 0.59 10.54 -11.61
N VAL A 162 0.19 11.61 -10.94
CA VAL A 162 -1.07 12.31 -11.23
C VAL A 162 -0.83 13.35 -12.32
N LYS A 163 -1.70 13.36 -13.34
CA LYS A 163 -1.65 14.38 -14.40
C LYS A 163 -2.12 15.72 -13.82
N THR A 164 -1.21 16.67 -13.69
CA THR A 164 -1.58 18.07 -13.47
C THR A 164 -2.03 18.67 -14.81
N SER A 165 -3.26 19.19 -14.85
CA SER A 165 -3.81 19.93 -15.99
C SER A 165 -3.61 21.42 -15.80
#